data_AF-T0KER0-F1
#
_entry.id   AF-T0KER0-F1
#
_cell.length_a   1.000
_cell.length_b   1.000
_cell.length_c   1.000
_cell.angle_alpha   90.00
_cell.angle_beta   90.00
_cell.angle_gamma   90.00
#
_symmetry.space_group_name_H-M   'P 1'
#
loop_
_entity.id
_entity.type
_entity.pdbx_description
1 polymer ?
#
loop_
_entity_poly.entity_id
_entity_poly.type
_entity_poly.pdbx_seq_one_letter_code
_entity_poly.pdbx_strand_id
1 'polypeptide(L)'
;MIPSHDGFHISEPKGATPSPLAGFFPLDYPASRREREATLALFLARWRDYVGSPMLPAFYPAWAAMAGDRQLALDLFEEGYAAYDAGRFHQCLEYRTDHPDSQVPAGPFMANIGAMLTTMLLGLPGLQIDDGDPSDWAKRSVVLPAGWSAITVDRIWIRGEPMRLVAGQGDDRAQILPA
;
A
#
# COMPACT_ATOMS: atom_id res chain seq x y z
N MET A 1 -14.32 7.48 15.56
CA MET A 1 -14.74 6.25 14.85
C MET A 1 -14.58 6.50 13.36
N ILE A 2 -14.13 5.51 12.58
CA ILE A 2 -14.14 5.63 11.12
C ILE A 2 -15.60 5.43 10.67
N PRO A 3 -16.21 6.37 9.93
CA PRO A 3 -17.61 6.25 9.55
C PRO A 3 -17.77 5.12 8.53
N SER A 4 -18.44 4.06 8.95
CA SER A 4 -18.74 2.88 8.13
C SER A 4 -20.16 2.41 8.45
N HIS A 5 -21.14 3.10 7.87
CA HIS A 5 -22.56 2.84 8.06
C HIS A 5 -23.35 3.12 6.78
N ASP A 6 -24.59 2.63 6.73
CA ASP A 6 -25.53 2.97 5.68
C ASP A 6 -25.75 4.50 5.64
N GLY A 7 -25.73 5.06 4.44
CA GLY A 7 -25.84 6.51 4.24
C GLY A 7 -24.55 7.31 4.48
N PHE A 8 -23.40 6.64 4.62
CA PHE A 8 -22.08 7.28 4.68
C PHE A 8 -21.90 8.35 3.61
N HIS A 9 -21.37 9.50 4.02
CA HIS A 9 -20.96 10.59 3.14
C HIS A 9 -19.50 10.99 3.37
N ILE A 10 -18.77 11.25 2.28
CA ILE A 10 -17.31 11.52 2.32
C ILE A 10 -16.93 12.77 3.13
N SER A 11 -17.86 13.70 3.31
CA SER A 11 -17.65 14.95 4.07
C SER A 11 -17.80 14.78 5.58
N GLU A 12 -18.16 13.60 6.06
CA GLU A 12 -18.24 13.33 7.50
C GLU A 12 -16.86 13.40 8.16
N PRO A 13 -16.77 13.67 9.48
CA PRO A 13 -15.51 13.59 10.21
C PRO A 13 -14.81 12.24 9.99
N LYS A 14 -13.53 12.29 9.60
CA LYS A 14 -12.72 11.11 9.21
C LYS A 14 -13.21 10.38 7.95
N GLY A 15 -14.11 10.96 7.16
CA GLY A 15 -14.61 10.40 5.91
C GLY A 15 -13.51 10.14 4.87
N ALA A 16 -12.44 10.92 4.88
CA ALA A 16 -11.27 10.70 4.03
C ALA A 16 -10.44 9.45 4.41
N THR A 17 -10.74 8.78 5.53
CA THR A 17 -10.03 7.55 5.91
C THR A 17 -10.29 6.47 4.87
N PRO A 18 -9.26 5.93 4.19
CA PRO A 18 -9.44 4.99 3.08
C PRO A 18 -9.68 3.56 3.58
N SER A 19 -10.51 3.36 4.61
CA SER A 19 -10.77 2.02 5.15
C SER A 19 -11.36 1.04 4.12
N PRO A 20 -12.19 1.45 3.14
CA PRO A 20 -12.63 0.52 2.10
C PRO A 20 -11.47 0.03 1.21
N LEU A 21 -10.43 0.84 1.01
CA LEU A 21 -9.24 0.41 0.24
C LEU A 21 -8.44 -0.66 0.98
N ALA A 22 -8.45 -0.65 2.31
CA ALA A 22 -7.88 -1.74 3.12
C ALA A 22 -8.58 -3.08 2.84
N GLY A 23 -9.86 -3.04 2.46
CA GLY A 23 -10.61 -4.19 1.95
C GLY A 23 -9.99 -4.77 0.69
N PHE A 24 -9.52 -3.95 -0.27
CA PHE A 24 -8.88 -4.45 -1.49
C PHE A 24 -7.46 -4.92 -1.26
N PHE A 25 -6.70 -4.20 -0.43
CA PHE A 25 -5.38 -4.59 0.01
C PHE A 25 -5.10 -3.98 1.37
N PRO A 26 -4.71 -4.77 2.39
CA PRO A 26 -4.19 -6.13 2.28
C PRO A 26 -5.21 -7.28 2.45
N LEU A 27 -6.53 -7.03 2.41
CA LEU A 27 -7.54 -8.04 2.76
C LEU A 27 -8.17 -8.83 1.58
N ASP A 28 -7.87 -8.45 0.33
CA ASP A 28 -8.34 -9.13 -0.88
C ASP A 28 -9.88 -9.35 -0.99
N TYR A 29 -10.66 -8.39 -0.52
CA TYR A 29 -12.13 -8.42 -0.64
C TYR A 29 -12.57 -8.52 -2.12
N PRO A 30 -13.48 -9.46 -2.46
CA PRO A 30 -13.86 -9.77 -3.84
C PRO A 30 -14.92 -8.79 -4.39
N ALA A 31 -14.60 -7.49 -4.39
CA ALA A 31 -15.46 -6.47 -5.01
C ALA A 31 -15.55 -6.66 -6.52
N SER A 32 -16.71 -6.32 -7.08
CA SER A 32 -16.87 -6.22 -8.54
C SER A 32 -15.93 -5.17 -9.12
N ARG A 33 -15.63 -5.28 -10.42
CA ARG A 33 -14.80 -4.30 -11.13
C ARG A 33 -15.29 -2.86 -10.94
N ARG A 34 -16.60 -2.65 -11.04
CA ARG A 34 -17.23 -1.33 -10.88
C ARG A 34 -17.01 -0.76 -9.47
N GLU A 35 -17.21 -1.58 -8.43
CA GLU A 35 -16.99 -1.17 -7.04
C GLU A 35 -15.52 -0.87 -6.77
N ARG A 36 -14.61 -1.67 -7.35
CA ARG A 36 -13.17 -1.46 -7.23
C ARG A 36 -12.74 -0.14 -7.86
N GLU A 37 -13.12 0.10 -9.11
CA GLU A 37 -12.78 1.33 -9.84
C GLU A 37 -13.37 2.57 -9.15
N ALA A 38 -14.65 2.53 -8.75
CA ALA A 38 -15.31 3.66 -8.09
C ALA A 38 -14.69 3.98 -6.72
N THR A 39 -14.38 2.95 -5.92
CA THR A 39 -13.78 3.12 -4.60
C THR A 39 -12.36 3.65 -4.70
N LEU A 40 -11.54 3.11 -5.61
CA LEU A 40 -10.19 3.63 -5.88
C LEU A 40 -10.24 5.09 -6.31
N ALA A 41 -11.09 5.44 -7.30
CA ALA A 41 -11.20 6.81 -7.78
C ALA A 41 -11.62 7.80 -6.67
N LEU A 42 -12.55 7.41 -5.80
CA LEU A 42 -13.03 8.27 -4.71
C LEU A 42 -11.91 8.64 -3.73
N PHE A 43 -11.17 7.65 -3.23
CA PHE A 43 -10.18 7.85 -2.17
C PHE A 43 -8.83 8.33 -2.72
N LEU A 44 -8.41 7.85 -3.90
CA LEU A 44 -7.18 8.34 -4.53
C LEU A 44 -7.29 9.82 -4.88
N ALA A 45 -8.44 10.33 -5.32
CA ALA A 45 -8.59 11.77 -5.56
C ALA A 45 -8.48 12.64 -4.29
N ARG A 46 -8.57 12.04 -3.10
CA ARG A 46 -8.60 12.71 -1.79
C ARG A 46 -7.43 12.31 -0.89
N TRP A 47 -6.40 11.68 -1.43
CA TRP A 47 -5.32 11.14 -0.61
C TRP A 47 -4.68 12.18 0.32
N ARG A 48 -4.62 13.45 -0.12
CA ARG A 48 -4.08 14.59 0.65
C ARG A 48 -4.92 14.94 1.89
N ASP A 49 -6.20 14.57 1.91
CA ASP A 49 -7.09 14.78 3.06
C ASP A 49 -6.81 13.78 4.20
N TYR A 50 -5.95 12.78 3.97
CA TYR A 50 -5.66 11.72 4.93
C TYR A 50 -4.16 11.47 5.16
N VAL A 51 -3.32 11.58 4.14
CA VAL A 51 -1.86 11.46 4.29
C VAL A 51 -1.36 12.43 5.35
N GLY A 52 -0.49 11.94 6.22
CA GLY A 52 -0.10 12.58 7.48
C GLY A 52 -0.63 11.83 8.71
N SER A 53 -1.76 11.11 8.57
CA SER A 53 -2.29 10.19 9.58
C SER A 53 -1.55 8.84 9.63
N PRO A 54 -1.59 8.08 10.74
CA PRO A 54 -0.88 6.81 10.84
C PRO A 54 -1.50 5.67 10.01
N MET A 55 -0.71 4.61 9.81
CA MET A 55 -1.04 3.29 9.27
C MET A 55 -1.27 3.23 7.75
N LEU A 56 -2.40 3.72 7.27
CA LEU A 56 -2.84 3.46 5.89
C LEU A 56 -2.05 4.20 4.78
N PRO A 57 -1.32 5.31 5.03
CA PRO A 57 -0.54 5.98 3.98
C PRO A 57 0.50 5.08 3.30
N ALA A 58 1.03 4.10 4.02
CA ALA A 58 1.97 3.15 3.46
C ALA A 58 1.37 2.21 2.40
N PHE A 59 0.04 2.04 2.34
CA PHE A 59 -0.65 1.19 1.36
C PHE A 59 -1.07 1.94 0.08
N TYR A 60 -1.09 3.27 0.12
CA TYR A 60 -1.51 4.09 -1.03
C TYR A 60 -0.74 3.84 -2.33
N PRO A 61 0.59 3.62 -2.32
CA PRO A 61 1.31 3.26 -3.55
C PRO A 61 0.76 2.00 -4.23
N ALA A 62 0.38 0.98 -3.45
CA ALA A 62 -0.24 -0.23 -3.99
C ALA A 62 -1.64 0.07 -4.56
N TRP A 63 -2.44 0.90 -3.90
CA TRP A 63 -3.77 1.25 -4.39
C TRP A 63 -3.71 2.08 -5.68
N ALA A 64 -2.79 3.02 -5.79
CA ALA A 64 -2.57 3.74 -7.06
C ALA A 64 -2.06 2.83 -8.17
N ALA A 65 -1.15 1.90 -7.85
CA ALA A 65 -0.71 0.87 -8.79
C ALA A 65 -1.88 -0.04 -9.26
N MET A 66 -2.80 -0.41 -8.37
CA MET A 66 -4.03 -1.14 -8.73
C MET A 66 -4.95 -0.35 -9.67
N ALA A 67 -4.92 0.98 -9.60
CA ALA A 67 -5.62 1.86 -10.54
C ALA A 67 -4.84 2.09 -11.85
N GLY A 68 -3.62 1.54 -11.97
CA GLY A 68 -2.74 1.73 -13.13
C GLY A 68 -2.03 3.08 -13.16
N ASP A 69 -2.17 3.91 -12.13
CA ASP A 69 -1.58 5.25 -12.08
C ASP A 69 -0.19 5.22 -11.44
N ARG A 70 0.81 5.06 -12.30
CA ARG A 70 2.23 4.97 -11.89
C ARG A 70 2.77 6.27 -11.33
N GLN A 71 2.32 7.41 -11.84
CA GLN A 71 2.81 8.71 -11.37
C GLN A 71 2.24 8.96 -9.98
N LEU A 72 0.94 8.75 -9.79
CA LEU A 72 0.33 8.87 -8.47
C LEU A 72 0.92 7.88 -7.47
N ALA A 73 1.27 6.66 -7.89
CA ALA A 73 1.96 5.70 -7.01
C ALA A 73 3.33 6.22 -6.53
N LEU A 74 4.06 6.96 -7.37
CA LEU A 74 5.32 7.62 -6.98
C LEU A 74 5.04 8.77 -6.02
N ASP A 75 4.10 9.66 -6.34
CA ASP A 75 3.74 10.79 -5.48
C ASP A 75 3.29 10.30 -4.09
N LEU A 76 2.50 9.23 -4.02
CA LEU A 76 2.06 8.62 -2.76
C LEU A 76 3.19 7.89 -2.01
N PHE A 77 4.24 7.48 -2.70
CA PHE A 77 5.43 6.97 -2.04
C PHE A 77 6.26 8.13 -1.45
N GLU A 78 6.55 9.15 -2.25
CA GLU A 78 7.45 10.26 -1.86
C GLU A 78 6.75 11.28 -0.94
N GLU A 79 5.63 11.84 -1.38
CA GLU A 79 4.84 12.80 -0.59
C GLU A 79 4.01 12.09 0.48
N GLY A 80 3.62 10.83 0.24
CA GLY A 80 2.85 10.04 1.20
C GLY A 80 3.72 9.44 2.28
N TYR A 81 4.30 8.27 2.00
CA TYR A 81 5.00 7.47 3.00
C TYR A 81 6.39 8.01 3.40
N ALA A 82 7.22 8.45 2.44
CA ALA A 82 8.59 8.87 2.73
C ALA A 82 8.63 10.14 3.60
N ALA A 83 7.58 10.96 3.58
CA ALA A 83 7.43 12.11 4.45
C ALA A 83 7.32 11.78 5.96
N TYR A 84 7.16 10.51 6.33
CA TYR A 84 7.21 10.06 7.74
C TYR A 84 8.64 9.78 8.22
N ASP A 85 9.62 9.72 7.30
CA ASP A 85 11.03 9.54 7.66
C ASP A 85 11.59 10.83 8.27
N ALA A 86 12.09 10.75 9.50
CA ALA A 86 12.54 11.93 10.23
C ALA A 86 13.84 11.73 11.01
N GLY A 87 14.56 12.84 11.14
CA GLY A 87 15.65 13.00 12.09
C GLY A 87 16.91 12.19 11.75
N ARG A 88 17.73 11.97 12.78
CA ARG A 88 18.91 11.12 12.69
C ARG A 88 18.43 9.67 12.79
N PHE A 89 19.04 8.77 12.04
CA PHE A 89 18.72 7.33 12.01
C PHE A 89 17.42 6.93 11.28
N HIS A 90 16.82 7.82 10.48
CA HIS A 90 15.67 7.48 9.64
C HIS A 90 14.49 6.91 10.43
N GLN A 91 14.06 7.66 11.45
CA GLN A 91 12.96 7.22 12.32
C GLN A 91 11.64 7.44 11.59
N CYS A 92 10.95 6.36 11.25
CA CYS A 92 9.59 6.44 10.72
C CYS A 92 8.62 6.87 11.83
N LEU A 93 8.01 8.04 11.67
CA LEU A 93 7.08 8.61 12.65
C LEU A 93 5.66 8.02 12.55
N GLU A 94 4.87 8.21 13.60
CA GLU A 94 3.45 7.85 13.66
C GLU A 94 2.61 8.78 12.77
N TYR A 95 2.74 10.08 12.98
CA TYR A 95 2.18 11.14 12.14
C TYR A 95 3.30 11.87 11.41
N ARG A 96 2.98 12.49 10.27
CA ARG A 96 3.85 13.54 9.72
C ARG A 96 3.89 14.73 10.67
N THR A 97 5.04 15.40 10.75
CA THR A 97 5.25 16.54 11.66
C THR A 97 4.40 17.76 11.34
N ASP A 98 3.89 17.87 10.11
CA ASP A 98 2.99 18.92 9.64
C ASP A 98 1.51 18.58 9.82
N HIS A 99 1.17 17.38 10.30
CA HIS A 99 -0.21 16.98 10.56
C HIS A 99 -0.72 17.62 11.87
N PRO A 100 -1.94 18.19 11.92
CA PRO A 100 -2.46 18.89 13.11
C PRO A 100 -2.49 18.04 14.40
N ASP A 101 -2.72 16.74 14.27
CA ASP A 101 -2.74 15.82 15.41
C ASP A 101 -1.33 15.40 15.89
N SER A 102 -0.27 15.79 15.18
CA SER A 102 1.13 15.49 15.54
C SER A 102 1.63 16.40 16.66
N GLN A 103 1.20 16.16 17.90
CA GLN A 103 1.63 16.95 19.06
C GLN A 103 3.12 16.81 19.38
N VAL A 104 3.69 15.62 19.15
CA VAL A 104 5.12 15.33 19.31
C VAL A 104 5.56 14.36 18.21
N PRO A 105 6.81 14.45 17.70
CA PRO A 105 7.36 13.44 16.81
C PRO A 105 7.51 12.10 17.53
N ALA A 106 6.60 11.16 17.28
CA ALA A 106 6.57 9.84 17.89
C ALA A 106 7.03 8.77 16.90
N GLY A 107 7.99 7.91 17.28
CA GLY A 107 8.43 6.77 16.47
C GLY A 107 9.45 5.90 17.24
N PRO A 108 10.01 4.84 16.63
CA PRO A 108 9.64 4.32 15.32
C PRO A 108 8.23 3.71 15.35
N PHE A 109 7.36 4.14 14.46
CA PHE A 109 6.00 3.64 14.38
C PHE A 109 5.95 2.38 13.51
N MET A 110 6.09 1.23 14.18
CA MET A 110 6.25 -0.07 13.53
C MET A 110 5.14 -0.42 12.55
N ALA A 111 3.91 0.07 12.78
CA ALA A 111 2.80 -0.19 11.87
C ALA A 111 3.00 0.46 10.48
N ASN A 112 3.57 1.67 10.40
CA ASN A 112 3.90 2.29 9.11
C ASN A 112 5.00 1.51 8.38
N ILE A 113 6.05 1.13 9.11
CA ILE A 113 7.18 0.36 8.55
C ILE A 113 6.69 -1.00 8.02
N GLY A 114 5.93 -1.73 8.83
CA GLY A 114 5.38 -3.04 8.47
C GLY A 114 4.40 -2.95 7.29
N ALA A 115 3.57 -1.90 7.25
CA ALA A 115 2.66 -1.66 6.14
C ALA A 115 3.43 -1.35 4.84
N MET A 116 4.50 -0.55 4.88
CA MET A 116 5.29 -0.28 3.67
C MET A 116 6.03 -1.52 3.19
N LEU A 117 6.59 -2.33 4.09
CA LEU A 117 7.17 -3.60 3.72
C LEU A 117 6.13 -4.52 3.06
N THR A 118 4.91 -4.57 3.61
CA THR A 118 3.77 -5.30 3.04
C THR A 118 3.41 -4.77 1.64
N THR A 119 3.39 -3.45 1.46
CA THR A 119 3.20 -2.80 0.15
C THR A 119 4.28 -3.21 -0.85
N MET A 120 5.56 -3.22 -0.47
CA MET A 120 6.65 -3.59 -1.39
C MET A 120 6.65 -5.08 -1.73
N LEU A 121 6.33 -5.96 -0.77
CA LEU A 121 6.39 -7.40 -0.96
C LEU A 121 5.15 -7.99 -1.65
N LEU A 122 3.96 -7.51 -1.28
CA LEU A 122 2.68 -8.07 -1.73
C LEU A 122 1.90 -7.06 -2.57
N GLY A 123 1.89 -5.81 -2.12
CA GLY A 123 1.06 -4.73 -2.65
C GLY A 123 1.46 -4.22 -4.04
N LEU A 124 2.74 -4.10 -4.37
CA LEU A 124 3.19 -3.71 -5.72
C LEU A 124 3.37 -4.93 -6.64
N PRO A 125 3.92 -6.07 -6.17
CA PRO A 125 4.11 -7.26 -7.00
C PRO A 125 2.85 -8.03 -7.40
N GLY A 126 1.71 -7.82 -6.76
CA GLY A 126 0.49 -8.52 -7.17
C GLY A 126 0.15 -9.78 -6.40
N LEU A 127 0.75 -9.98 -5.23
CA LEU A 127 0.61 -11.24 -4.51
C LEU A 127 -0.64 -11.24 -3.63
N GLN A 128 -1.44 -12.30 -3.78
CA GLN A 128 -2.50 -12.72 -2.87
C GLN A 128 -2.12 -14.10 -2.35
N ILE A 129 -1.83 -14.19 -1.06
CA ILE A 129 -1.37 -15.42 -0.42
C ILE A 129 -2.58 -16.28 -0.07
N ASP A 130 -2.57 -17.52 -0.56
CA ASP A 130 -3.58 -18.54 -0.27
C ASP A 130 -2.92 -19.91 -0.01
N ASP A 131 -3.73 -20.93 0.26
CA ASP A 131 -3.24 -22.30 0.50
C ASP A 131 -2.76 -23.02 -0.78
N GLY A 132 -2.91 -22.40 -1.96
CA GLY A 132 -2.53 -22.94 -3.26
C GLY A 132 -1.02 -22.95 -3.52
N ASP A 133 -0.63 -23.19 -4.78
CA ASP A 133 0.77 -23.15 -5.19
C ASP A 133 1.30 -21.71 -5.13
N PRO A 134 2.44 -21.43 -4.46
CA PRO A 134 3.02 -20.09 -4.40
C PRO A 134 3.29 -19.45 -5.77
N SER A 135 3.54 -20.25 -6.81
CA SER A 135 3.70 -19.74 -8.18
C SER A 135 2.43 -19.12 -8.76
N ASP A 136 1.26 -19.45 -8.19
CA ASP A 136 -0.05 -18.90 -8.56
C ASP A 136 -0.48 -17.72 -7.70
N TRP A 137 0.30 -17.29 -6.70
CA TRP A 137 -0.08 -16.17 -5.83
C TRP A 137 -0.08 -14.81 -6.53
N ALA A 138 0.66 -14.65 -7.63
CA ALA A 138 0.62 -13.43 -8.43
C ALA A 138 -0.69 -13.34 -9.23
N LYS A 139 -1.67 -12.58 -8.71
CA LYS A 139 -3.02 -12.46 -9.29
C LYS A 139 -3.23 -11.22 -10.17
N ARG A 140 -2.26 -10.32 -10.26
CA ARG A 140 -2.30 -9.14 -11.13
C ARG A 140 -0.95 -8.85 -11.77
N SER A 141 -0.99 -8.15 -12.90
CA SER A 141 0.18 -7.55 -13.53
C SER A 141 0.92 -6.62 -12.57
N VAL A 142 2.23 -6.56 -12.74
CA VAL A 142 3.11 -5.74 -11.92
C VAL A 142 3.06 -4.30 -12.40
N VAL A 143 2.56 -3.42 -11.53
CA VAL A 143 2.55 -1.97 -11.74
C VAL A 143 3.35 -1.33 -10.60
N LEU A 144 4.47 -0.72 -10.96
CA LEU A 144 5.40 -0.04 -10.07
C LEU A 144 5.31 1.47 -10.26
N PRO A 145 5.69 2.25 -9.22
CA PRO A 145 5.84 3.70 -9.32
C PRO A 145 6.62 4.13 -10.56
N ALA A 146 6.32 5.33 -11.06
CA ALA A 146 7.06 5.91 -12.17
C ALA A 146 8.57 5.92 -11.88
N GLY A 147 9.37 5.59 -12.89
CA GLY A 147 10.84 5.47 -12.75
C GLY A 147 11.34 4.16 -12.14
N TRP A 148 10.50 3.36 -11.48
CA TRP A 148 10.91 2.05 -10.96
C TRP A 148 10.89 0.99 -12.06
N SER A 149 11.93 0.15 -12.10
CA SER A 149 12.08 -0.92 -13.09
C SER A 149 11.75 -2.30 -12.53
N ALA A 150 12.09 -2.57 -11.27
CA ALA A 150 11.78 -3.84 -10.62
C ALA A 150 11.82 -3.73 -9.09
N ILE A 151 11.12 -4.65 -8.43
CA ILE A 151 11.35 -5.02 -7.02
C ILE A 151 12.00 -6.40 -7.03
N THR A 152 13.16 -6.53 -6.39
CA THR A 152 13.87 -7.81 -6.23
C THR A 152 14.19 -8.00 -4.76
N VAL A 153 13.81 -9.17 -4.23
CA VAL A 153 14.10 -9.56 -2.85
C VAL A 153 14.83 -10.89 -2.90
N ASP A 154 16.10 -10.88 -2.52
CA ASP A 154 16.98 -12.04 -2.61
C ASP A 154 16.53 -13.22 -1.75
N ARG A 155 15.81 -12.94 -0.66
CA ARG A 155 15.27 -13.97 0.22
C ARG A 155 13.95 -13.59 0.88
N ILE A 156 12.94 -14.40 0.62
CA ILE A 156 11.71 -14.54 1.39
C ILE A 156 11.57 -16.01 1.83
N TRP A 157 10.76 -16.28 2.84
CA TRP A 157 10.52 -17.64 3.32
C TRP A 157 9.09 -18.05 3.01
N ILE A 158 8.93 -19.13 2.25
CA ILE A 158 7.63 -19.68 1.89
C ILE A 158 7.60 -21.13 2.32
N ARG A 159 6.69 -21.48 3.23
CA ARG A 159 6.53 -22.86 3.74
C ARG A 159 7.84 -23.47 4.28
N GLY A 160 8.69 -22.63 4.87
CA GLY A 160 9.99 -23.04 5.44
C GLY A 160 11.14 -23.09 4.43
N GLU A 161 10.88 -22.83 3.15
CA GLU A 161 11.91 -22.85 2.10
C GLU A 161 12.35 -21.42 1.73
N PRO A 162 13.65 -21.19 1.47
CA PRO A 162 14.15 -19.92 1.00
C PRO A 162 13.81 -19.73 -0.49
N MET A 163 13.12 -18.63 -0.79
CA MET A 163 12.71 -18.26 -2.14
C MET A 163 13.15 -16.83 -2.46
N ARG A 164 13.22 -16.48 -3.73
CA ARG A 164 13.50 -15.15 -4.26
C ARG A 164 12.23 -14.58 -4.88
N LEU A 165 11.96 -13.29 -4.68
CA LEU A 165 10.88 -12.54 -5.34
C LEU A 165 11.46 -11.61 -6.39
N VAL A 166 10.90 -11.64 -7.60
CA VAL A 166 11.22 -10.72 -8.69
C VAL A 166 9.91 -10.18 -9.28
N ALA A 167 9.76 -8.87 -9.33
CA ALA A 167 8.61 -8.22 -9.95
C ALA A 167 9.11 -7.08 -10.85
N GLY A 168 9.16 -7.31 -12.16
CA GLY A 168 9.53 -6.31 -13.15
C GLY A 168 8.34 -5.45 -13.54
N GLN A 169 8.57 -4.16 -13.76
CA GLN A 169 7.52 -3.25 -14.20
C GLN A 169 6.92 -3.71 -15.53
N GLY A 170 5.60 -3.94 -15.54
CA GLY A 170 4.87 -4.38 -16.73
C GLY A 170 4.85 -5.89 -16.94
N ASP A 171 5.47 -6.68 -16.06
CA ASP A 171 5.34 -8.14 -16.09
C ASP A 171 3.88 -8.56 -15.86
N ASP A 172 3.42 -9.59 -16.58
CA ASP A 172 2.08 -10.14 -16.40
C ASP A 172 1.86 -10.66 -14.97
N ARG A 173 2.92 -11.15 -14.33
CA ARG A 173 2.94 -11.68 -12.95
C ARG A 173 4.35 -11.53 -12.35
N ALA A 174 4.42 -11.24 -11.06
CA ALA A 174 5.66 -11.41 -10.30
C ALA A 174 6.06 -12.88 -10.20
N GLN A 175 7.36 -13.14 -10.05
CA GLN A 175 7.94 -14.47 -9.96
C GLN A 175 8.43 -14.77 -8.55
N ILE A 176 8.10 -15.98 -8.08
CA ILE A 176 8.64 -16.57 -6.87
C ILE A 176 9.49 -17.77 -7.30
N LEU A 177 10.79 -17.68 -7.08
CA LEU A 177 11.79 -18.63 -7.57
C LEU A 177 12.53 -19.25 -6.38
N PRO A 178 13.05 -20.48 -6.48
CA PRO A 178 14.02 -20.98 -5.49
C PRO A 178 15.22 -20.02 -5.38
N ALA A 179 15.67 -19.75 -4.14
CA ALA A 179 16.79 -18.85 -3.86
C ALA A 179 18.17 -19.51 -4.06
#